data_AF-A0A831WNJ6-F1
#
_entry.id   AF-A0A831WNJ6-F1
#
_cell.length_a   1.000
_cell.length_b   1.000
_cell.length_c   1.000
_cell.angle_alpha   90.00
_cell.angle_beta   90.00
_cell.angle_gamma   90.00
#
_symmetry.space_group_name_H-M   'P 1'
#
loop_
_entity.id
_entity.type
_entity.pdbx_description
1 polymer ?
#
loop_
_entity_poly.entity_id
_entity_poly.type
_entity_poly.pdbx_seq_one_letter_code
_entity_poly.pdbx_strand_id
1 'polypeptide(L)'
;MIGKIKTRLIIPQCRYYREDKYCNDAWNYEKRVAMLEKAIDIAPTDLVVTSNNFLAFDLTYFSNAKDFIVKEIIPMLNEGLSQKIPVVLGFDLFGEEAPYNPYRGIDSVVCFIDVKNNHYEYRTHIWECWADKRECDQKGFSEQKESRIFTFQSIRFGLLSCGDVAIYCHNRGKLLPEVDIYLD
;
A
#
# COMPACT_ATOMS: atom_id res chain seq x y z
N MET A 1 19.17 11.21 -19.10
CA MET A 1 18.62 9.88 -19.40
C MET A 1 17.81 9.43 -18.20
N ILE A 2 16.53 9.14 -18.37
CA ILE A 2 15.72 8.48 -17.32
C ILE A 2 16.29 7.07 -17.18
N GLY A 3 16.80 6.73 -16.00
CA GLY A 3 17.27 5.37 -15.71
C GLY A 3 16.11 4.38 -15.83
N LYS A 4 16.37 3.15 -16.25
CA LYS A 4 15.34 2.10 -16.22
C LYS A 4 15.12 1.68 -14.76
N ILE A 5 13.92 1.91 -14.23
CA ILE A 5 13.50 1.40 -12.93
C ILE A 5 13.03 -0.04 -13.08
N LYS A 6 13.57 -0.95 -12.28
CA LYS A 6 13.12 -2.34 -12.18
C LYS A 6 12.16 -2.49 -11.02
N THR A 7 10.88 -2.59 -11.33
CA THR A 7 9.83 -2.82 -10.33
C THR A 7 9.50 -4.29 -10.22
N ARG A 8 9.30 -4.80 -9.00
CA ARG A 8 8.85 -6.16 -8.72
C ARG A 8 7.47 -6.14 -8.08
N LEU A 9 6.50 -6.76 -8.76
CA LEU A 9 5.16 -6.96 -8.25
C LEU A 9 5.10 -8.26 -7.44
N ILE A 10 4.50 -8.22 -6.26
CA ILE A 10 4.31 -9.36 -5.37
C ILE A 10 2.82 -9.57 -5.17
N ILE A 11 2.33 -10.69 -5.68
CA ILE A 11 0.93 -11.10 -5.56
C ILE A 11 0.92 -12.45 -4.84
N PRO A 12 0.44 -12.52 -3.59
CA PRO A 12 0.33 -13.78 -2.86
C PRO A 12 -0.55 -14.80 -3.60
N GLN A 13 -0.14 -16.08 -3.56
CA GLN A 13 -1.02 -17.15 -4.01
C GLN A 13 -2.13 -17.38 -2.97
N CYS A 14 -3.33 -16.91 -3.28
CA CYS A 14 -4.53 -17.11 -2.45
C CYS A 14 -5.19 -18.46 -2.77
N ARG A 15 -5.06 -19.45 -1.87
CA ARG A 15 -5.79 -20.73 -2.00
C ARG A 15 -7.01 -20.83 -1.08
N TYR A 16 -6.99 -20.08 0.02
CA TYR A 16 -8.04 -20.07 1.02
C TYR A 16 -8.35 -18.62 1.37
N TYR A 17 -9.63 -18.28 1.26
CA TYR A 17 -10.12 -16.96 1.58
C TYR A 17 -10.73 -16.95 2.99
N ARG A 18 -10.41 -15.93 3.78
CA ARG A 18 -11.17 -15.57 4.98
C ARG A 18 -12.32 -14.68 4.53
N GLU A 19 -13.54 -15.10 4.85
CA GLU A 19 -14.78 -14.37 4.52
C GLU A 19 -14.90 -14.01 3.02
N ASP A 20 -14.35 -14.85 2.14
CA ASP A 20 -14.31 -14.66 0.68
C ASP A 20 -13.60 -13.37 0.19
N LYS A 21 -12.82 -12.70 1.05
CA LYS A 21 -12.21 -11.39 0.76
C LYS A 21 -10.68 -11.37 0.86
N TYR A 22 -10.09 -12.14 1.76
CA TYR A 22 -8.67 -12.03 2.10
C TYR A 22 -7.96 -13.36 2.05
N CYS A 23 -6.68 -13.37 1.65
CA CYS A 23 -5.89 -14.58 1.83
C CYS A 23 -5.72 -14.87 3.31
N ASN A 24 -5.98 -16.12 3.72
CA ASN A 24 -5.88 -16.54 5.13
C ASN A 24 -4.53 -16.21 5.78
N ASP A 25 -3.46 -16.06 4.99
CA ASP A 25 -2.13 -15.75 5.47
C ASP A 25 -1.80 -14.24 5.52
N ALA A 26 -2.77 -13.35 5.31
CA ALA A 26 -2.56 -11.90 5.45
C ALA A 26 -2.20 -11.47 6.89
N TRP A 27 -2.65 -12.22 7.90
CA TRP A 27 -2.26 -12.05 9.32
C TRP A 27 -0.97 -12.79 9.71
N ASN A 28 -0.37 -13.57 8.79
CA ASN A 28 0.89 -14.26 9.06
C ASN A 28 2.07 -13.39 8.60
N TYR A 29 2.46 -12.45 9.47
CA TYR A 29 3.45 -11.43 9.17
C TYR A 29 4.83 -12.02 8.84
N GLU A 30 5.26 -13.05 9.58
CA GLU A 30 6.52 -13.75 9.31
C GLU A 30 6.55 -14.30 7.88
N LYS A 31 5.48 -14.97 7.45
CA LYS A 31 5.38 -15.51 6.09
C LYS A 31 5.32 -14.41 5.02
N ARG A 32 4.67 -13.28 5.29
CA ARG A 32 4.59 -12.12 4.38
C ARG A 32 5.94 -11.41 4.24
N VAL A 33 6.64 -11.21 5.34
CA VAL A 33 8.01 -10.68 5.35
C VAL A 33 8.97 -11.62 4.62
N ALA A 34 8.89 -12.94 4.86
CA ALA A 34 9.70 -13.92 4.13
C ALA A 34 9.42 -13.92 2.61
N MET A 35 8.17 -13.61 2.21
CA MET A 35 7.81 -13.42 0.80
C MET A 35 8.47 -12.17 0.21
N LEU A 36 8.53 -11.07 0.97
CA LEU A 36 9.24 -9.85 0.56
C LEU A 36 10.74 -10.12 0.42
N GLU A 37 11.37 -10.76 1.41
CA GLU A 37 12.80 -11.08 1.38
C GLU A 37 13.16 -11.93 0.15
N LYS A 38 12.42 -13.02 -0.06
CA LYS A 38 12.62 -13.88 -1.23
C LYS A 38 12.42 -13.13 -2.54
N ALA A 39 11.44 -12.23 -2.59
CA ALA A 39 11.21 -11.42 -3.77
C ALA A 39 12.34 -10.41 -4.00
N ILE A 40 12.97 -9.89 -2.96
CA ILE A 40 14.14 -9.01 -3.07
C ILE A 40 15.35 -9.80 -3.62
N ASP A 41 15.58 -11.03 -3.14
CA ASP A 41 16.77 -11.83 -3.48
C ASP A 41 16.79 -12.41 -4.90
N ILE A 42 15.64 -12.62 -5.55
CA ILE A 42 15.57 -13.33 -6.84
C ILE A 42 16.34 -12.61 -7.96
N ALA A 43 16.31 -11.28 -8.00
CA ALA A 43 17.03 -10.50 -9.02
C ALA A 43 17.10 -9.02 -8.63
N PRO A 44 18.06 -8.26 -9.20
CA PRO A 44 18.18 -6.82 -8.95
C PRO A 44 16.86 -6.08 -9.20
N THR A 45 16.37 -5.41 -8.16
CA THR A 45 15.09 -4.71 -8.10
C THR A 45 15.32 -3.33 -7.48
N ASP A 46 14.68 -2.30 -8.00
CA ASP A 46 14.79 -0.92 -7.49
C ASP A 46 13.59 -0.56 -6.60
N LEU A 47 12.43 -1.15 -6.86
CA LEU A 47 11.18 -0.91 -6.15
C LEU A 47 10.37 -2.20 -6.03
N VAL A 48 9.89 -2.51 -4.84
CA VAL A 48 8.92 -3.60 -4.60
C VAL A 48 7.52 -3.00 -4.49
N VAL A 49 6.53 -3.67 -5.07
CA VAL A 49 5.12 -3.28 -4.98
C VAL A 49 4.31 -4.52 -4.62
N THR A 50 3.48 -4.42 -3.59
CA THR A 50 2.62 -5.51 -3.14
C THR A 50 1.17 -5.27 -3.53
N SER A 51 0.34 -6.32 -3.54
CA SER A 51 -1.12 -6.16 -3.59
C SER A 51 -1.67 -5.28 -2.45
N ASN A 52 -2.79 -4.61 -2.68
CA ASN A 52 -3.48 -3.76 -1.69
C ASN A 52 -3.75 -4.39 -0.32
N ASN A 53 -4.10 -5.67 -0.28
CA ASN A 53 -4.40 -6.40 0.95
C ASN A 53 -3.28 -7.38 1.30
N PHE A 54 -2.03 -7.02 1.02
CA PHE A 54 -0.88 -7.89 1.26
C PHE A 54 -0.78 -8.26 2.74
N LEU A 55 -0.95 -7.31 3.66
CA LEU A 55 -1.05 -7.57 5.09
C LEU A 55 -2.43 -7.21 5.62
N ALA A 56 -2.80 -7.80 6.74
CA ALA A 56 -4.02 -7.47 7.47
C ALA A 56 -3.69 -7.39 8.95
N PHE A 57 -4.14 -6.33 9.62
CA PHE A 57 -3.87 -6.11 11.03
C PHE A 57 -5.15 -5.90 11.82
N ASP A 58 -5.23 -6.55 12.97
CA ASP A 58 -6.22 -6.17 13.98
C ASP A 58 -5.75 -4.85 14.60
N LEU A 59 -6.65 -3.89 14.69
CA LEU A 59 -6.33 -2.56 15.17
C LEU A 59 -5.98 -2.57 16.64
N THR A 60 -4.95 -1.78 16.95
CA THR A 60 -4.60 -1.36 18.30
C THR A 60 -4.89 0.13 18.45
N TYR A 61 -4.63 0.71 19.63
CA TYR A 61 -5.02 2.07 20.07
C TYR A 61 -4.46 3.27 19.26
N PHE A 62 -4.10 3.10 17.98
CA PHE A 62 -3.57 4.17 17.14
C PHE A 62 -4.65 5.11 16.62
N SER A 63 -4.33 6.41 16.58
CA SER A 63 -5.25 7.47 16.17
C SER A 63 -5.20 7.81 14.68
N ASN A 64 -4.20 7.31 13.93
CA ASN A 64 -4.08 7.53 12.48
C ASN A 64 -3.14 6.50 11.80
N ALA A 65 -3.26 6.34 10.47
CA ALA A 65 -2.45 5.38 9.70
C ALA A 65 -0.95 5.68 9.70
N LYS A 66 -0.53 6.95 9.68
CA LYS A 66 0.91 7.28 9.69
C LYS A 66 1.58 6.74 10.96
N ASP A 67 0.96 6.94 12.11
CA ASP A 67 1.51 6.43 13.38
C ASP A 67 1.58 4.90 13.39
N PHE A 68 0.55 4.23 12.85
CA PHE A 68 0.57 2.77 12.67
C PHE A 68 1.73 2.32 11.76
N ILE A 69 1.90 2.96 10.60
CA ILE A 69 3.00 2.65 9.67
C ILE A 69 4.36 2.85 10.35
N VAL A 70 4.55 3.95 11.06
CA VAL A 70 5.83 4.27 11.70
C VAL A 70 6.15 3.36 12.89
N LYS A 71 5.14 2.93 13.65
CA LYS A 71 5.34 2.18 14.89
C LYS A 71 5.23 0.67 14.75
N GLU A 72 4.51 0.17 13.75
CA GLU A 72 4.30 -1.27 13.54
C GLU A 72 4.97 -1.74 12.24
N ILE A 73 4.63 -1.13 11.11
CA ILE A 73 5.10 -1.59 9.79
C ILE A 73 6.60 -1.38 9.62
N ILE A 74 7.11 -0.18 9.88
CA ILE A 74 8.52 0.15 9.65
C ILE A 74 9.44 -0.69 10.53
N PRO A 75 9.20 -0.87 11.84
CA PRO A 75 9.98 -1.79 12.67
C PRO A 75 9.95 -3.22 12.14
N MET A 76 8.76 -3.76 11.82
CA MET A 76 8.61 -5.10 11.25
C MET A 76 9.46 -5.29 9.98
N LEU A 77 9.45 -4.33 9.06
CA LEU A 77 10.27 -4.40 7.84
C LEU A 77 11.78 -4.21 8.12
N ASN A 78 12.14 -3.36 9.09
CA ASN A 78 13.52 -3.12 9.48
C ASN A 78 14.16 -4.34 10.15
N GLU A 79 13.40 -5.06 10.96
CA GLU A 79 13.86 -6.29 11.63
C GLU A 79 13.80 -7.50 10.71
N GLY A 80 12.77 -7.57 9.86
CA GLY A 80 12.44 -8.77 9.10
C GLY A 80 13.18 -8.96 7.76
N LEU A 81 13.72 -7.89 7.16
CA LEU A 81 14.40 -7.95 5.86
C LEU A 81 15.91 -7.73 6.01
N SER A 82 16.76 -8.50 5.35
CA SER A 82 18.22 -8.24 5.46
C SER A 82 18.65 -7.11 4.53
N GLN A 83 18.08 -7.07 3.32
CA GLN A 83 18.30 -6.03 2.33
C GLN A 83 17.12 -5.05 2.32
N LYS A 84 17.42 -3.75 2.34
CA LYS A 84 16.41 -2.69 2.29
C LYS A 84 16.25 -2.19 0.85
N ILE A 85 15.05 -2.38 0.29
CA ILE A 85 14.65 -1.84 -1.01
C ILE A 85 13.34 -1.07 -0.79
N PRO A 86 13.16 0.14 -1.35
CA PRO A 86 11.89 0.86 -1.24
C PRO A 86 10.68 -0.02 -1.60
N VAL A 87 9.60 0.14 -0.85
CA VAL A 87 8.39 -0.69 -0.97
C VAL A 87 7.15 0.19 -1.09
N VAL A 88 6.29 -0.12 -2.04
CA VAL A 88 4.88 0.24 -2.00
C VAL A 88 4.11 -0.93 -1.39
N LEU A 89 3.58 -0.70 -0.19
CA LEU A 89 2.95 -1.72 0.63
C LEU A 89 1.46 -1.44 0.78
N GLY A 90 0.65 -2.48 0.53
CA GLY A 90 -0.78 -2.46 0.79
C GLY A 90 -1.13 -3.26 2.05
N PHE A 91 -2.01 -2.72 2.89
CA PHE A 91 -2.54 -3.45 4.03
C PHE A 91 -3.94 -2.99 4.45
N ASP A 92 -4.67 -3.88 5.11
CA ASP A 92 -5.98 -3.60 5.70
C ASP A 92 -5.91 -3.55 7.22
N LEU A 93 -6.78 -2.72 7.81
CA LEU A 93 -6.94 -2.53 9.24
C LEU A 93 -8.35 -2.98 9.67
N PHE A 94 -8.45 -3.79 10.72
CA PHE A 94 -9.72 -4.32 11.22
C PHE A 94 -9.99 -3.87 12.67
N GLY A 95 -11.15 -3.26 12.93
CA GLY A 95 -11.56 -2.84 14.28
C GLY A 95 -13.07 -2.96 14.50
N GLU A 96 -13.48 -3.09 15.77
CA GLU A 96 -14.87 -3.38 16.14
C GLU A 96 -15.76 -2.12 16.32
N GLU A 97 -15.19 -0.94 16.59
CA GLU A 97 -15.95 0.18 17.14
C GLU A 97 -16.27 1.33 16.17
N ALA A 98 -15.46 1.57 15.13
CA ALA A 98 -15.73 2.57 14.08
C ALA A 98 -14.78 2.40 12.88
N PRO A 99 -15.17 2.82 11.65
CA PRO A 99 -14.23 2.92 10.53
C PRO A 99 -13.16 3.98 10.81
N TYR A 100 -11.89 3.61 10.60
CA TYR A 100 -10.72 4.45 10.86
C TYR A 100 -10.39 5.37 9.70
N ASN A 101 -10.78 4.97 8.50
CA ASN A 101 -10.60 5.74 7.30
C ASN A 101 -11.38 7.06 7.41
N PRO A 102 -10.70 8.22 7.45
CA PRO A 102 -11.36 9.51 7.61
C PRO A 102 -12.15 9.93 6.36
N TYR A 103 -12.02 9.18 5.27
CA TYR A 103 -12.64 9.43 3.97
C TYR A 103 -13.79 8.48 3.66
N ARG A 104 -14.36 7.82 4.69
CA ARG A 104 -15.57 6.99 4.59
C ARG A 104 -15.46 5.77 3.66
N GLY A 105 -14.26 5.45 3.16
CA GLY A 105 -13.98 4.21 2.44
C GLY A 105 -13.70 3.05 3.38
N ILE A 106 -13.29 1.91 2.83
CA ILE A 106 -12.83 0.79 3.65
C ILE A 106 -11.49 1.13 4.34
N ASP A 107 -11.20 0.47 5.45
CA ASP A 107 -9.97 0.65 6.23
C ASP A 107 -8.77 -0.05 5.55
N SER A 108 -8.48 0.34 4.31
CA SER A 108 -7.38 -0.13 3.48
C SER A 108 -6.42 1.00 3.17
N VAL A 109 -5.13 0.73 3.28
CA VAL A 109 -4.05 1.70 3.14
C VAL A 109 -3.03 1.20 2.13
N VAL A 110 -2.63 2.09 1.23
CA VAL A 110 -1.45 1.90 0.36
C VAL A 110 -0.41 2.95 0.75
N CYS A 111 0.79 2.52 1.08
CA CYS A 111 1.86 3.42 1.48
C CYS A 111 3.15 3.21 0.70
N PHE A 112 3.89 4.29 0.49
CA PHE A 112 5.25 4.23 0.00
C PHE A 112 6.23 4.42 1.17
N ILE A 113 7.11 3.45 1.32
CA ILE A 113 8.15 3.39 2.34
C ILE A 113 9.49 3.38 1.60
N ASP A 114 10.31 4.39 1.86
CA ASP A 114 11.60 4.58 1.20
C ASP A 114 12.73 4.05 2.08
N VAL A 115 13.95 4.00 1.52
CA VAL A 115 15.14 3.52 2.22
C VAL A 115 16.16 4.63 2.30
N LYS A 116 16.62 4.93 3.52
CA LYS A 116 17.71 5.86 3.78
C LYS A 116 18.66 5.28 4.81
N ASN A 117 19.96 5.34 4.52
CA ASN A 117 21.00 4.78 5.38
C ASN A 117 20.76 3.32 5.77
N ASN A 118 20.24 2.51 4.84
CA ASN A 118 19.87 1.12 5.08
C ASN A 118 18.77 0.92 6.15
N HIS A 119 17.87 1.89 6.27
CA HIS A 119 16.68 1.82 7.12
C HIS A 119 15.44 2.27 6.35
N TYR A 120 14.30 1.66 6.65
CA TYR A 120 13.00 2.08 6.13
C TYR A 120 12.54 3.37 6.78
N GLU A 121 12.03 4.30 5.97
CA GLU A 121 11.45 5.57 6.38
C GLU A 121 10.10 5.80 5.71
N TYR A 122 9.14 6.31 6.46
CA TYR A 122 7.83 6.69 5.95
C TYR A 122 7.96 7.85 4.95
N ARG A 123 7.29 7.74 3.79
CA ARG A 123 7.15 8.85 2.84
C ARG A 123 5.71 9.36 2.74
N THR A 124 4.82 8.51 2.26
CA THR A 124 3.42 8.87 2.01
C THR A 124 2.51 7.67 2.13
N HIS A 125 1.22 7.92 2.32
CA HIS A 125 0.18 6.91 2.27
C HIS A 125 -1.12 7.50 1.74
N ILE A 126 -1.99 6.62 1.28
CA ILE A 126 -3.37 6.91 0.92
C ILE A 126 -4.27 5.88 1.56
N TRP A 127 -5.49 6.30 1.84
CA TRP A 127 -6.61 5.47 2.20
C TRP A 127 -7.47 5.20 0.97
N GLU A 128 -8.08 4.02 0.94
CA GLU A 128 -9.06 3.68 -0.08
C GLU A 128 -10.28 4.61 -0.01
N CYS A 129 -10.72 5.14 -1.15
CA CYS A 129 -11.86 6.06 -1.22
C CYS A 129 -13.16 5.40 -1.69
N TRP A 130 -13.21 4.07 -1.76
CA TRP A 130 -14.41 3.34 -2.16
C TRP A 130 -15.21 2.89 -0.93
N ALA A 131 -16.44 3.38 -0.82
CA ALA A 131 -17.37 3.02 0.25
C ALA A 131 -18.45 2.06 -0.28
N ASP A 132 -18.49 0.83 0.26
CA ASP A 132 -19.61 -0.11 0.21
C ASP A 132 -20.39 -0.18 -1.13
N LYS A 133 -19.66 -0.32 -2.24
CA LYS A 133 -20.19 -0.66 -3.57
C LYS A 133 -21.16 0.34 -4.20
N ARG A 134 -21.26 1.57 -3.68
CA ARG A 134 -22.26 2.54 -4.18
C ARG A 134 -21.65 3.79 -4.79
N GLU A 135 -20.64 4.43 -4.18
CA GLU A 135 -20.01 5.64 -4.75
C GLU A 135 -18.55 5.79 -4.28
N CYS A 136 -17.67 6.29 -5.16
CA CYS A 136 -16.30 6.68 -4.80
C CYS A 136 -16.34 8.07 -4.18
N ASP A 137 -15.72 8.25 -3.01
CA ASP A 137 -15.64 9.55 -2.36
C ASP A 137 -14.65 10.45 -3.12
N GLN A 138 -15.19 11.25 -4.05
CA GLN A 138 -14.41 12.20 -4.84
C GLN A 138 -13.71 13.24 -3.97
N LYS A 139 -14.32 13.62 -2.83
CA LYS A 139 -13.74 14.59 -1.92
C LYS A 139 -12.55 13.95 -1.20
N GLY A 140 -12.73 12.76 -0.64
CA GLY A 140 -11.66 11.98 -0.01
C GLY A 140 -10.51 11.66 -0.96
N PHE A 141 -10.82 11.35 -2.22
CA PHE A 141 -9.80 11.15 -3.26
C PHE A 141 -8.99 12.44 -3.48
N SER A 142 -9.68 13.57 -3.62
CA SER A 142 -9.08 14.87 -3.92
C SER A 142 -8.28 15.44 -2.76
N GLU A 143 -8.72 15.23 -1.52
CA GLU A 143 -7.99 15.65 -0.30
C GLU A 143 -6.65 14.92 -0.15
N GLN A 144 -6.51 13.74 -0.78
CA GLN A 144 -5.29 12.94 -0.76
C GLN A 144 -4.40 13.18 -1.99
N LYS A 145 -4.70 14.16 -2.86
CA LYS A 145 -4.00 14.37 -4.15
C LYS A 145 -2.48 14.48 -4.03
N GLU A 146 -1.98 15.20 -3.01
CA GLU A 146 -0.54 15.35 -2.80
C GLU A 146 0.09 14.05 -2.26
N SER A 147 -0.61 13.36 -1.35
CA SER A 147 -0.15 12.08 -0.81
C SER A 147 -0.15 10.94 -1.85
N ARG A 148 -0.97 11.07 -2.89
CA ARG A 148 -1.05 10.13 -4.02
C ARG A 148 0.17 10.16 -4.92
N ILE A 149 1.00 11.21 -4.88
CA ILE A 149 2.13 11.36 -5.80
C ILE A 149 3.44 11.24 -5.04
N PHE A 150 4.34 10.38 -5.51
CA PHE A 150 5.73 10.38 -5.08
C PHE A 150 6.67 10.36 -6.27
N THR A 151 7.90 10.83 -6.08
CA THR A 151 8.95 10.79 -7.11
C THR A 151 10.05 9.83 -6.68
N PHE A 152 10.39 8.89 -7.54
CA PHE A 152 11.47 7.93 -7.32
C PHE A 152 12.32 7.82 -8.58
N GLN A 153 13.64 8.05 -8.45
CA GLN A 153 14.59 8.10 -9.57
C GLN A 153 14.13 8.98 -10.76
N SER A 154 13.61 10.18 -10.45
CA SER A 154 13.05 11.14 -11.42
C SER A 154 11.78 10.68 -12.16
N ILE A 155 11.18 9.55 -11.78
CA ILE A 155 9.88 9.10 -12.27
C ILE A 155 8.81 9.44 -11.24
N ARG A 156 7.69 10.01 -11.68
CA ARG A 156 6.53 10.33 -10.85
C ARG A 156 5.57 9.15 -10.84
N PHE A 157 5.30 8.65 -9.66
CA PHE A 157 4.36 7.56 -9.42
C PHE A 157 3.08 8.08 -8.79
N GLY A 158 1.94 7.56 -9.24
CA GLY A 158 0.63 7.75 -8.62
C GLY A 158 0.22 6.49 -7.86
N LEU A 159 0.01 6.62 -6.54
CA LEU A 159 -0.59 5.58 -5.72
C LEU A 159 -2.09 5.54 -5.95
N LEU A 160 -2.59 4.35 -6.22
CA LEU A 160 -4.00 4.00 -6.29
C LEU A 160 -4.28 2.89 -5.29
N SER A 161 -5.54 2.78 -4.90
CA SER A 161 -6.07 1.62 -4.21
C SER A 161 -7.07 0.87 -5.10
N CYS A 162 -7.39 -0.38 -4.77
CA CYS A 162 -8.25 -1.24 -5.60
C CYS A 162 -9.63 -0.62 -5.89
N GLY A 163 -10.15 0.16 -4.94
CA GLY A 163 -11.37 0.93 -5.07
C GLY A 163 -11.25 2.11 -6.04
N ASP A 164 -10.08 2.75 -6.15
CA ASP A 164 -9.86 3.88 -7.06
C ASP A 164 -9.98 3.48 -8.53
N VAL A 165 -9.62 2.22 -8.84
CA VAL A 165 -9.62 1.66 -10.19
C VAL A 165 -10.87 0.85 -10.55
N ALA A 166 -11.82 0.68 -9.63
CA ALA A 166 -13.05 -0.06 -9.90
C ALA A 166 -13.85 0.57 -11.07
N ILE A 167 -14.64 -0.25 -11.78
CA ILE A 167 -15.37 0.09 -13.03
C ILE A 167 -16.18 1.41 -12.95
N TYR A 168 -16.60 1.81 -11.74
CA TYR A 168 -17.40 3.00 -11.48
C TYR A 168 -16.63 4.19 -10.87
N CYS A 169 -15.29 4.13 -10.80
CA CYS A 169 -14.45 5.12 -10.12
C CYS A 169 -13.64 6.05 -11.03
N HIS A 170 -12.54 6.57 -10.45
CA HIS A 170 -11.65 7.58 -10.99
C HIS A 170 -10.91 7.13 -12.25
N ASN A 171 -10.97 5.83 -12.58
CA ASN A 171 -10.47 5.25 -13.82
C ASN A 171 -11.00 5.86 -15.13
N ARG A 172 -12.01 6.73 -15.09
CA ARG A 172 -12.40 7.58 -16.22
C ARG A 172 -11.64 8.91 -16.31
N GLY A 173 -10.52 9.05 -15.59
CA GLY A 173 -9.50 10.09 -15.81
C GLY A 173 -9.83 11.49 -15.30
N LYS A 174 -10.98 11.73 -14.65
CA LYS A 174 -11.35 13.09 -14.21
C LYS A 174 -10.58 13.59 -12.99
N LEU A 175 -10.12 12.69 -12.12
CA LEU A 175 -9.50 13.03 -10.84
C LEU A 175 -8.08 12.47 -10.67
N LEU A 176 -7.66 11.53 -11.52
CA LEU A 176 -6.33 10.93 -11.43
C LEU A 176 -5.25 12.02 -11.62
N PRO A 177 -4.21 12.06 -10.76
CA PRO A 177 -3.13 13.00 -10.93
C PRO A 177 -2.31 12.68 -12.18
N GLU A 178 -1.77 13.69 -12.86
CA GLU A 178 -0.84 13.49 -13.98
C GLU A 178 0.51 12.98 -13.46
N VAL A 179 0.86 11.74 -13.78
CA VAL A 179 2.08 11.03 -13.36
C VAL A 179 2.59 10.12 -14.48
N ASP A 180 3.80 9.60 -14.35
CA ASP A 180 4.41 8.73 -15.37
C ASP A 180 3.91 7.28 -15.26
N ILE A 181 3.70 6.80 -14.03
CA ILE A 181 3.29 5.42 -13.72
C ILE A 181 2.24 5.43 -12.61
N TYR A 182 1.15 4.67 -12.77
CA TYR A 182 0.23 4.36 -11.68
C TYR A 182 0.55 2.99 -11.08
N LEU A 183 0.46 2.89 -9.75
CA LEU A 183 0.59 1.65 -8.99
C LEU A 183 -0.71 1.39 -8.25
N ASP A 184 -1.26 0.20 -8.49
CA ASP A 184 -2.46 -0.39 -7.87
C ASP A 184 -2.10 -1.85 -7.50
#